data_AF-A0A8I1M8I9-F1
#
_entry.id   AF-A0A8I1M8I9-F1
#
_cell.length_a   1.000
_cell.length_b   1.000
_cell.length_c   1.000
_cell.angle_alpha   90.00
_cell.angle_beta   90.00
_cell.angle_gamma   90.00
#
_symmetry.space_group_name_H-M   'P 1'
#
loop_
_entity.id
_entity.type
_entity.pdbx_description
1 polymer ?
#
loop_
_entity_poly.entity_id
_entity_poly.type
_entity_poly.pdbx_seq_one_letter_code
_entity_poly.pdbx_strand_id
1 'polypeptide(L)'
;MSVGIIVPVLQVAKARAETPAETAAETPDAFLHRLAAQGNMQSASDVGATEVANAPNSPFADKAELGEALYFDPNLSANRTQACATCHEPSAGFKDPRIDVANGAFSLGDDGKSLGDRNAPMAAYAKFSPTFHVRDDGVAVGGQFWDGRAADLAEQAGGPPLNPIEMGMPDKASVVARLMEDEDYVAGFKALFGDDVWSDSETAYGAMTQAIAAFEQGDEFAPFDSKYDRFLRGEYKMTPQEELGRVLFFSQQFTNCNTCHMLKTSPTAEGETFTNYEFHNIGVPRNVATRKANAKDVSFTDNGLLDNPAIDDPAYRGKYKTPSLRNVAVTGPYMHNGVFADLETVVRFYNKYNSKAKANQTNPETGQPWGDAEVPDTISLKELEQGDALDSKRIKAIVAFLKTLTDARYEPLLVRAK
;
A
#
# COMPACT_ATOMS: atom_id res chain seq x y z
N MET A 1 74.37 -27.41 -39.98
CA MET A 1 73.01 -27.05 -40.41
C MET A 1 72.04 -27.80 -39.52
N SER A 2 71.56 -27.17 -38.45
CA SER A 2 70.50 -27.70 -37.59
C SER A 2 69.54 -26.56 -37.30
N VAL A 3 68.29 -26.78 -37.68
CA VAL A 3 67.18 -25.83 -37.60
C VAL A 3 66.62 -25.88 -36.18
N GLY A 4 66.73 -24.77 -35.44
CA GLY A 4 66.11 -24.56 -34.14
C GLY A 4 64.84 -23.71 -34.27
N ILE A 5 63.72 -24.28 -33.83
CA ILE A 5 62.38 -23.68 -33.84
C ILE A 5 62.28 -22.65 -32.71
N ILE A 6 61.88 -21.42 -33.02
CA ILE A 6 61.59 -20.35 -32.06
C ILE A 6 60.07 -20.33 -31.81
N VAL A 7 59.67 -20.53 -30.55
CA VAL A 7 58.30 -20.36 -30.06
C VAL A 7 58.19 -18.98 -29.39
N PRO A 8 57.25 -18.09 -29.76
CA PRO A 8 57.08 -16.82 -29.09
C PRO A 8 56.19 -16.95 -27.83
N VAL A 9 56.67 -16.35 -26.74
CA VAL A 9 55.97 -16.23 -25.45
C VAL A 9 54.89 -15.15 -25.56
N LEU A 10 53.63 -15.52 -25.31
CA LEU A 10 52.48 -14.62 -25.27
C LEU A 10 52.39 -13.95 -23.89
N GLN A 11 52.52 -12.62 -23.85
CA GLN A 11 52.47 -11.83 -22.63
C GLN A 11 51.01 -11.51 -22.29
N VAL A 12 50.50 -12.09 -21.20
CA VAL A 12 49.13 -11.87 -20.71
C VAL A 12 49.05 -10.52 -20.01
N ALA A 13 48.34 -9.56 -20.62
CA ALA A 13 47.99 -8.30 -19.99
C ALA A 13 46.94 -8.53 -18.89
N LYS A 14 47.26 -8.14 -17.66
CA LYS A 14 46.34 -8.13 -16.51
C LYS A 14 45.35 -6.99 -16.70
N ALA A 15 44.11 -7.30 -17.08
CA ALA A 15 43.01 -6.33 -17.03
C ALA A 15 42.71 -5.98 -15.56
N ARG A 16 42.78 -4.70 -15.21
CA ARG A 16 42.22 -4.18 -13.96
C ARG A 16 40.70 -4.25 -14.07
N ALA A 17 40.07 -4.94 -13.13
CA ALA A 17 38.63 -4.92 -12.97
C ALA A 17 38.22 -3.53 -12.47
N GLU A 18 37.43 -2.81 -13.26
CA GLU A 18 36.69 -1.63 -12.81
C GLU A 18 35.54 -2.11 -11.93
N THR A 19 35.48 -1.61 -10.70
CA THR A 19 34.36 -1.77 -9.78
C THR A 19 33.11 -1.12 -10.39
N PRO A 20 31.93 -1.76 -10.35
CA PRO A 20 30.70 -1.13 -10.82
C PRO A 20 30.44 0.14 -10.00
N ALA A 21 30.23 1.25 -10.69
CA ALA A 21 29.75 2.48 -10.08
C ALA A 21 28.41 2.18 -9.39
N GLU A 22 28.35 2.48 -8.10
CA GLU A 22 27.14 2.51 -7.30
C GLU A 22 26.18 3.51 -7.95
N THR A 23 25.12 3.02 -8.58
CA THR A 23 24.05 3.87 -9.11
C THR A 23 23.40 4.54 -7.92
N ALA A 24 23.63 5.84 -7.73
CA ALA A 24 22.89 6.64 -6.78
C ALA A 24 21.39 6.44 -7.04
N ALA A 25 20.64 6.10 -6.00
CA ALA A 25 19.19 6.04 -6.07
C ALA A 25 18.67 7.41 -6.54
N GLU A 26 17.84 7.42 -7.59
CA GLU A 26 17.13 8.60 -8.06
C GLU A 26 16.29 9.16 -6.90
N THR A 27 16.26 10.48 -6.71
CA THR A 27 15.43 11.08 -5.66
C THR A 27 13.95 10.82 -5.99
N PRO A 28 13.08 10.64 -4.99
CA PRO A 28 11.65 10.45 -5.22
C PRO A 28 11.02 11.52 -6.12
N ASP A 29 11.42 12.79 -5.96
CA ASP A 29 10.99 13.89 -6.85
C ASP A 29 11.45 13.69 -8.29
N ALA A 30 12.70 13.26 -8.50
CA ALA A 30 13.20 12.96 -9.84
C ALA A 30 12.47 11.77 -10.46
N PHE A 31 12.11 10.77 -9.64
CA PHE A 31 11.31 9.62 -10.07
C PHE A 31 9.88 10.03 -10.46
N LEU A 32 9.20 10.84 -9.64
CA LEU A 32 7.86 11.36 -9.94
C LEU A 32 7.86 12.31 -11.15
N HIS A 33 8.79 13.25 -11.23
CA HIS A 33 8.95 14.13 -12.39
C HIS A 33 9.25 13.35 -13.67
N ARG A 34 10.04 12.28 -13.59
CA ARG A 34 10.30 11.40 -14.73
C ARG A 34 9.06 10.63 -15.17
N LEU A 35 8.23 10.17 -14.23
CA LEU A 35 6.95 9.52 -14.54
C LEU A 35 5.98 10.50 -15.21
N ALA A 36 5.86 11.72 -14.68
CA ALA A 36 5.06 12.79 -15.30
C ALA A 36 5.52 13.12 -16.72
N ALA A 37 6.83 13.13 -16.96
CA ALA A 37 7.39 13.36 -18.30
C ALA A 37 7.15 12.20 -19.29
N GLN A 38 6.98 10.96 -18.80
CA GLN A 38 6.72 9.78 -19.63
C GLN A 38 5.23 9.54 -19.91
N GLY A 39 4.33 10.10 -19.09
CA GLY A 39 2.87 10.01 -19.26
C GLY A 39 2.27 10.95 -20.31
N ASN A 40 3.04 11.89 -20.86
CA ASN A 40 2.51 12.89 -21.80
C ASN A 40 2.46 12.38 -23.25
N MET A 41 1.61 11.38 -23.51
CA MET A 41 1.06 11.12 -24.85
C MET A 41 -0.45 10.92 -24.77
N GLN A 42 -1.16 12.03 -25.02
CA GLN A 42 -2.56 12.17 -25.45
C GLN A 42 -3.67 11.57 -24.57
N SER A 43 -4.43 12.44 -23.91
CA SER A 43 -5.89 12.29 -23.89
C SER A 43 -6.59 13.65 -23.95
N ALA A 44 -7.73 13.67 -24.65
CA ALA A 44 -8.56 14.83 -24.88
C ALA A 44 -9.81 14.77 -23.97
N SER A 45 -9.99 15.86 -23.22
CA SER A 45 -11.24 16.54 -22.84
C SER A 45 -12.40 15.76 -22.18
N ASP A 46 -12.62 16.14 -20.91
CA ASP A 46 -13.82 16.84 -20.40
C ASP A 46 -14.73 16.06 -19.42
N VAL A 47 -14.44 16.21 -18.12
CA VAL A 47 -15.46 16.33 -17.06
C VAL A 47 -14.86 16.99 -15.80
N GLY A 48 -15.24 18.25 -15.55
CA GLY A 48 -15.58 18.74 -14.21
C GLY A 48 -14.47 18.95 -13.17
N ALA A 49 -13.31 19.47 -13.56
CA ALA A 49 -12.45 20.16 -12.59
C ALA A 49 -13.00 21.58 -12.40
N THR A 50 -13.50 21.90 -11.20
CA THR A 50 -13.57 23.31 -10.79
C THR A 50 -12.14 23.80 -10.66
N GLU A 51 -11.63 24.39 -11.75
CA GLU A 51 -10.38 25.13 -11.81
C GLU A 51 -10.39 26.22 -10.73
N VAL A 52 -9.66 26.00 -9.64
CA VAL A 52 -9.06 27.11 -8.92
C VAL A 52 -7.77 27.42 -9.69
N ALA A 53 -7.92 28.15 -10.79
CA ALA A 53 -6.79 28.59 -11.60
C ALA A 53 -5.84 29.44 -10.73
N ASN A 54 -4.57 29.03 -10.71
CA ASN A 54 -3.38 29.78 -10.28
C ASN A 54 -3.68 30.95 -9.34
N ALA A 55 -3.63 30.70 -8.03
CA ALA A 55 -3.67 31.78 -7.07
C ALA A 55 -2.47 32.72 -7.33
N PRO A 56 -2.69 33.99 -7.74
CA PRO A 56 -1.60 34.85 -8.16
C PRO A 56 -0.64 35.06 -6.98
N ASN A 57 0.61 34.63 -7.15
CA ASN A 57 1.72 34.65 -6.17
C ASN A 57 1.84 33.45 -5.21
N SER A 58 1.18 32.33 -5.45
CA SER A 58 1.50 31.07 -4.75
C SER A 58 2.78 30.44 -5.34
N PRO A 59 3.71 29.92 -4.51
CA PRO A 59 4.78 29.04 -4.96
C PRO A 59 4.29 27.70 -5.52
N PHE A 60 3.04 27.32 -5.22
CA PHE A 60 2.37 26.10 -5.67
C PHE A 60 1.19 26.44 -6.58
N ALA A 61 1.05 25.75 -7.71
CA ALA A 61 -0.01 25.97 -8.70
C ALA A 61 -1.40 25.63 -8.15
N ASP A 62 -1.50 24.56 -7.36
CA ASP A 62 -2.75 24.09 -6.75
C ASP A 62 -2.53 23.38 -5.40
N LYS A 63 -3.61 22.86 -4.82
CA LYS A 63 -3.57 22.12 -3.54
C LYS A 63 -2.83 20.79 -3.63
N ALA A 64 -2.79 20.15 -4.80
CA ALA A 64 -2.10 18.89 -4.99
C ALA A 64 -0.58 19.12 -5.01
N GLU A 65 -0.08 20.17 -5.66
CA GLU A 65 1.35 20.51 -5.63
C GLU A 65 1.82 20.91 -4.22
N LEU A 66 1.00 21.66 -3.48
CA LEU A 66 1.27 21.90 -2.04
C LEU A 66 1.25 20.58 -1.24
N GLY A 67 0.30 19.69 -1.54
CA GLY A 67 0.20 18.37 -0.92
C GLY A 67 1.41 17.48 -1.19
N GLU A 68 1.95 17.53 -2.41
CA GLU A 68 3.18 16.84 -2.81
C GLU A 68 4.35 17.30 -1.94
N ALA A 69 4.57 18.62 -1.84
CA ALA A 69 5.62 19.17 -1.00
C ALA A 69 5.51 18.68 0.46
N LEU A 70 4.31 18.73 1.04
CA LEU A 70 4.04 18.26 2.40
C LEU A 70 4.25 16.75 2.56
N TYR A 71 3.90 15.95 1.55
CA TYR A 71 4.03 14.49 1.58
C TYR A 71 5.50 14.03 1.70
N PHE A 72 6.43 14.82 1.15
CA PHE A 72 7.87 14.58 1.20
C PHE A 72 8.59 15.33 2.31
N ASP A 73 7.90 16.20 3.06
CA ASP A 73 8.53 17.08 4.04
C ASP A 73 8.75 16.42 5.42
N PRO A 74 10.01 16.16 5.84
CA PRO A 74 10.28 15.60 7.15
C PRO A 74 10.02 16.59 8.28
N ASN A 75 9.83 17.88 8.00
CA ASN A 75 9.58 18.90 9.00
C ASN A 75 8.30 18.66 9.82
N LEU A 76 7.38 17.84 9.28
CA LEU A 76 6.13 17.46 9.90
C LEU A 76 6.29 16.40 11.02
N SER A 77 7.49 15.86 11.25
CA SER A 77 7.77 14.93 12.36
C SER A 77 8.53 15.59 13.51
N ALA A 78 8.42 15.04 14.72
CA ALA A 78 8.94 15.63 15.94
C ALA A 78 10.45 15.93 15.87
N ASN A 79 11.24 14.94 15.46
CA ASN A 79 12.69 14.99 15.32
C ASN A 79 13.15 15.32 13.89
N ARG A 80 12.21 15.62 12.98
CA ARG A 80 12.46 15.94 11.57
C ARG A 80 13.21 14.84 10.80
N THR A 81 12.88 13.58 11.10
CA THR A 81 13.56 12.41 10.50
C THR A 81 12.70 11.66 9.47
N GLN A 82 11.41 11.97 9.37
CA GLN A 82 10.49 11.24 8.50
C GLN A 82 9.35 12.10 7.95
N ALA A 83 8.91 11.74 6.74
CA ALA A 83 7.76 12.28 6.04
C ALA A 83 6.75 11.16 5.73
N CYS A 84 5.62 11.49 5.10
CA CYS A 84 4.66 10.48 4.62
C CYS A 84 5.36 9.49 3.67
N ALA A 85 6.19 10.00 2.76
CA ALA A 85 6.98 9.22 1.82
C ALA A 85 7.96 8.22 2.46
N THR A 86 8.38 8.43 3.71
CA THR A 86 9.29 7.50 4.41
C THR A 86 8.64 6.14 4.62
N CYS A 87 7.35 6.12 4.98
CA CYS A 87 6.55 4.91 5.17
C CYS A 87 5.76 4.51 3.92
N HIS A 88 5.51 5.46 3.00
CA HIS A 88 4.73 5.25 1.78
C HIS A 88 5.54 5.66 0.55
N GLU A 89 6.64 4.95 0.33
CA GLU A 89 7.66 5.29 -0.68
C GLU A 89 7.12 5.08 -2.11
N PRO A 90 7.03 6.13 -2.95
CA PRO A 90 6.51 6.02 -4.31
C PRO A 90 7.26 5.01 -5.17
N SER A 91 8.58 4.86 -5.00
CA SER A 91 9.37 3.88 -5.77
C SER A 91 9.14 2.42 -5.34
N ALA A 92 8.52 2.20 -4.18
CA ALA A 92 8.27 0.88 -3.60
C ALA A 92 6.79 0.44 -3.68
N GLY A 93 5.96 1.13 -4.46
CA GLY A 93 4.52 0.85 -4.51
C GLY A 93 3.73 1.53 -3.41
N PHE A 94 4.22 2.65 -2.86
CA PHE A 94 3.59 3.39 -1.76
C PHE A 94 3.42 2.57 -0.47
N LYS A 95 4.40 1.71 -0.20
CA LYS A 95 4.53 0.89 1.02
C LYS A 95 5.88 1.16 1.69
N ASP A 96 6.04 0.72 2.94
CA ASP A 96 7.30 0.97 3.66
C ASP A 96 8.42 0.06 3.09
N PRO A 97 9.51 0.64 2.53
CA PRO A 97 10.59 -0.16 1.98
C PRO A 97 11.52 -0.70 3.06
N ARG A 98 11.46 -0.20 4.30
CA ARG A 98 12.35 -0.58 5.40
C ARG A 98 11.96 -1.98 5.92
N ILE A 99 12.89 -2.93 5.79
CA ILE A 99 12.68 -4.34 6.14
C ILE A 99 13.56 -4.79 7.31
N ASP A 100 14.47 -3.92 7.76
CA ASP A 100 15.46 -4.17 8.80
C ASP A 100 14.84 -4.26 10.20
N VAL A 101 13.63 -3.72 10.38
CA VAL A 101 12.88 -3.84 11.63
C VAL A 101 11.61 -4.66 11.44
N ALA A 102 11.36 -5.59 12.37
CA ALA A 102 10.20 -6.48 12.35
C ALA A 102 9.97 -7.22 11.01
N ASN A 103 11.03 -7.45 10.22
CA ASN A 103 10.97 -8.00 8.87
C ASN A 103 10.02 -7.21 7.93
N GLY A 104 9.90 -5.89 8.13
CA GLY A 104 8.99 -5.02 7.39
C GLY A 104 7.52 -5.18 7.75
N ALA A 105 7.19 -5.95 8.79
CA ALA A 105 5.81 -6.11 9.23
C ALA A 105 5.22 -4.79 9.74
N PHE A 106 5.95 -4.05 10.58
CA PHE A 106 5.56 -2.75 11.13
C PHE A 106 6.63 -1.68 10.83
N SER A 107 6.18 -0.45 10.64
CA SER A 107 7.03 0.72 10.37
C SER A 107 7.64 1.29 11.65
N LEU A 108 8.90 1.73 11.55
CA LEU A 108 9.62 2.46 12.60
C LEU A 108 9.22 3.94 12.57
N GLY A 109 8.85 4.48 13.73
CA GLY A 109 8.50 5.87 13.91
C GLY A 109 9.71 6.82 14.02
N ASP A 110 9.41 8.10 14.14
CA ASP A 110 10.37 9.21 14.09
C ASP A 110 11.39 9.20 15.23
N ASP A 111 11.05 8.59 16.37
CA ASP A 111 11.96 8.45 17.51
C ASP A 111 13.07 7.40 17.30
N GLY A 112 13.04 6.68 16.17
CA GLY A 112 13.96 5.61 15.81
C GLY A 112 13.84 4.37 16.70
N LYS A 113 12.74 4.22 17.46
CA LYS A 113 12.54 3.15 18.45
C LYS A 113 11.14 2.54 18.41
N SER A 114 10.12 3.38 18.36
CA SER A 114 8.72 2.99 18.37
C SER A 114 8.36 2.31 17.07
N LEU A 115 7.59 1.24 17.17
CA LEU A 115 7.04 0.54 16.03
C LEU A 115 5.53 0.67 16.02
N GLY A 116 4.96 0.72 14.81
CA GLY A 116 3.52 0.62 14.61
C GLY A 116 2.90 -0.63 15.24
N ASP A 117 1.59 -0.75 15.16
CA ASP A 117 0.86 -1.95 15.60
C ASP A 117 0.12 -2.68 14.47
N ARG A 118 0.25 -2.15 13.25
CA ARG A 118 -0.24 -2.72 12.00
C ARG A 118 0.80 -2.48 10.91
N ASN A 119 0.72 -3.30 9.87
CA ASN A 119 1.45 -3.05 8.63
C ASN A 119 0.93 -1.77 7.97
N ALA A 120 1.83 -0.93 7.48
CA ALA A 120 1.44 0.29 6.77
C ALA A 120 0.67 -0.09 5.49
N PRO A 121 -0.62 0.25 5.36
CA PRO A 121 -1.37 -0.07 4.16
C PRO A 121 -0.78 0.68 2.96
N MET A 122 -0.89 0.09 1.77
CA MET A 122 -0.49 0.76 0.54
C MET A 122 -1.33 2.03 0.31
N ALA A 123 -0.69 3.17 0.02
CA ALA A 123 -1.40 4.41 -0.29
C ALA A 123 -1.93 4.48 -1.74
N ALA A 124 -1.30 3.75 -2.68
CA ALA A 124 -1.79 3.66 -4.05
C ALA A 124 -3.24 3.13 -4.10
N TYR A 125 -4.05 3.70 -4.99
CA TYR A 125 -5.47 3.39 -5.17
C TYR A 125 -6.36 3.63 -3.93
N ALA A 126 -5.84 4.23 -2.85
CA ALA A 126 -6.61 4.51 -1.63
C ALA A 126 -7.75 5.53 -1.86
N LYS A 127 -7.58 6.44 -2.84
CA LYS A 127 -8.59 7.45 -3.25
C LYS A 127 -9.96 6.88 -3.65
N PHE A 128 -10.03 5.59 -4.00
CA PHE A 128 -11.27 4.93 -4.39
C PHE A 128 -12.08 4.37 -3.22
N SER A 129 -11.52 4.35 -2.01
CA SER A 129 -12.27 3.97 -0.81
C SER A 129 -13.37 5.01 -0.57
N PRO A 130 -14.65 4.63 -0.50
CA PRO A 130 -15.71 5.60 -0.22
C PRO A 130 -15.58 6.12 1.22
N THR A 131 -16.24 7.25 1.50
CA THR A 131 -16.37 7.73 2.88
C THR A 131 -16.95 6.64 3.77
N PHE A 132 -16.39 6.48 4.98
CA PHE A 132 -16.84 5.46 5.93
C PHE A 132 -18.35 5.58 6.21
N HIS A 133 -19.07 4.48 6.11
CA HIS A 133 -20.47 4.38 6.52
C HIS A 133 -20.86 2.93 6.81
N VAL A 134 -21.96 2.75 7.54
CA VAL A 134 -22.65 1.47 7.70
C VAL A 134 -23.90 1.51 6.84
N ARG A 135 -24.02 0.58 5.89
CA ARG A 135 -25.19 0.43 5.02
C ARG A 135 -26.41 -0.05 5.82
N ASP A 136 -27.60 0.10 5.24
CA ASP A 136 -28.88 -0.34 5.84
C ASP A 136 -28.93 -1.87 6.10
N ASP A 137 -28.11 -2.65 5.39
CA ASP A 137 -27.97 -4.11 5.59
C ASP A 137 -27.02 -4.48 6.74
N GLY A 138 -26.47 -3.48 7.45
CA GLY A 138 -25.53 -3.68 8.56
C GLY A 138 -24.11 -4.03 8.10
N VAL A 139 -23.73 -3.67 6.88
CA VAL A 139 -22.35 -3.84 6.39
C VAL A 139 -21.62 -2.50 6.43
N ALA A 140 -20.51 -2.45 7.17
CA ALA A 140 -19.59 -1.33 7.15
C ALA A 140 -18.76 -1.30 5.86
N VAL A 141 -18.59 -0.12 5.28
CA VAL A 141 -17.88 0.09 4.00
C VAL A 141 -17.05 1.37 4.07
N GLY A 142 -15.88 1.34 3.44
CA GLY A 142 -15.09 2.54 3.18
C GLY A 142 -14.19 2.97 4.33
N GLY A 143 -13.91 4.26 4.40
CA GLY A 143 -12.93 4.84 5.32
C GLY A 143 -11.49 4.49 4.96
N GLN A 144 -10.57 5.06 5.72
CA GLN A 144 -9.14 4.84 5.61
C GLN A 144 -8.61 4.08 6.83
N PHE A 145 -7.34 3.66 6.77
CA PHE A 145 -6.74 2.65 7.65
C PHE A 145 -7.39 1.26 7.53
N TRP A 146 -6.81 0.29 8.25
CA TRP A 146 -7.31 -1.08 8.32
C TRP A 146 -8.64 -1.23 9.08
N ASP A 147 -8.95 -0.31 10.00
CA ASP A 147 -10.16 -0.31 10.84
C ASP A 147 -11.19 0.75 10.41
N GLY A 148 -10.94 1.50 9.34
CA GLY A 148 -11.89 2.50 8.84
C GLY A 148 -12.04 3.73 9.74
N ARG A 149 -11.17 3.92 10.75
CA ARG A 149 -11.37 4.95 11.80
C ARG A 149 -11.29 6.39 11.31
N ALA A 150 -10.75 6.61 10.11
CA ALA A 150 -10.80 7.90 9.43
C ALA A 150 -11.81 7.79 8.27
N ALA A 151 -12.72 8.75 8.17
CA ALA A 151 -13.81 8.71 7.20
C ALA A 151 -13.30 8.80 5.76
N ASP A 152 -12.23 9.57 5.50
CA ASP A 152 -11.64 9.79 4.17
C ASP A 152 -10.12 10.09 4.25
N LEU A 153 -9.50 10.39 3.10
CA LEU A 153 -8.07 10.71 2.99
C LEU A 153 -7.66 11.94 3.81
N ALA A 154 -8.50 12.99 3.84
CA ALA A 154 -8.17 14.21 4.56
C ALA A 154 -8.22 13.99 6.07
N GLU A 155 -9.18 13.20 6.58
CA GLU A 155 -9.14 12.82 7.99
C GLU A 155 -7.93 11.93 8.30
N GLN A 156 -7.59 11.00 7.39
CA GLN A 156 -6.46 10.09 7.56
C GLN A 156 -5.10 10.81 7.61
N ALA A 157 -4.87 11.77 6.71
CA ALA A 157 -3.64 12.56 6.66
C ALA A 157 -3.39 13.34 7.97
N GLY A 158 -4.44 13.61 8.75
CA GLY A 158 -4.33 14.25 10.06
C GLY A 158 -3.91 13.32 11.21
N GLY A 159 -3.91 12.00 11.01
CA GLY A 159 -3.57 11.03 12.06
C GLY A 159 -2.05 10.90 12.32
N PRO A 160 -1.25 10.51 11.31
CA PRO A 160 0.16 10.20 11.49
C PRO A 160 1.03 11.29 12.11
N PRO A 161 0.86 12.59 11.78
CA PRO A 161 1.62 13.67 12.40
C PRO A 161 1.58 13.63 13.93
N LEU A 162 0.41 13.35 14.52
CA LEU A 162 0.17 13.42 15.97
C LEU A 162 0.37 12.07 16.69
N ASN A 163 0.58 10.99 15.95
CA ASN A 163 0.70 9.67 16.53
C ASN A 163 2.12 9.44 17.09
N PRO A 164 2.29 9.21 18.41
CA PRO A 164 3.61 9.14 19.06
C PRO A 164 4.47 7.96 18.60
N ILE A 165 3.87 6.92 18.02
CA ILE A 165 4.61 5.77 17.44
C ILE A 165 4.86 5.92 15.94
N GLU A 166 4.40 7.01 15.33
CA GLU A 166 4.63 7.39 13.94
C GLU A 166 5.42 8.71 13.92
N MET A 167 4.83 9.86 13.58
CA MET A 167 5.56 11.15 13.43
C MET A 167 5.70 11.96 14.73
N GLY A 168 4.87 11.68 15.73
CA GLY A 168 5.09 12.05 17.13
C GLY A 168 5.05 13.54 17.47
N MET A 169 4.44 14.38 16.63
CA MET A 169 4.19 15.77 16.99
C MET A 169 3.21 15.84 18.18
N PRO A 170 3.45 16.73 19.17
CA PRO A 170 2.69 16.71 20.42
C PRO A 170 1.23 17.19 20.24
N ASP A 171 0.98 18.10 19.30
CA ASP A 171 -0.33 18.67 19.01
C ASP A 171 -0.36 19.35 17.62
N LYS A 172 -1.56 19.68 17.15
CA LYS A 172 -1.78 20.38 15.87
C LYS A 172 -1.10 21.75 15.83
N ALA A 173 -1.06 22.46 16.96
CA ALA A 173 -0.42 23.77 17.04
C ALA A 173 1.07 23.69 16.75
N SER A 174 1.74 22.63 17.21
CA SER A 174 3.15 22.38 16.93
C SER A 174 3.39 22.05 15.46
N VAL A 175 2.49 21.31 14.81
CA VAL A 175 2.57 21.06 13.35
C VAL A 175 2.40 22.36 12.58
N VAL A 176 1.41 23.16 12.93
CA VAL A 176 1.16 24.48 12.31
C VAL A 176 2.36 25.41 12.51
N ALA A 177 3.00 25.39 13.69
CA ALA A 177 4.22 26.15 13.91
C ALA A 177 5.36 25.73 12.96
N ARG A 178 5.50 24.42 12.65
CA ARG A 178 6.47 23.92 11.65
C ARG A 178 6.15 24.40 10.24
N LEU A 179 4.88 24.36 9.84
CA LEU A 179 4.45 24.88 8.54
C LEU A 179 4.78 26.36 8.38
N MET A 180 4.62 27.14 9.45
CA MET A 180 4.90 28.58 9.46
C MET A 180 6.40 28.92 9.46
N GLU A 181 7.31 27.95 9.61
CA GLU A 181 8.75 28.17 9.49
C GLU A 181 9.18 28.37 8.02
N ASP A 182 8.37 27.92 7.06
CA ASP A 182 8.63 28.01 5.63
C ASP A 182 7.79 29.13 4.99
N GLU A 183 8.46 30.13 4.41
CA GLU A 183 7.79 31.27 3.76
C GLU A 183 6.96 30.84 2.54
N ASP A 184 7.38 29.77 1.84
CA ASP A 184 6.66 29.27 0.67
C ASP A 184 5.35 28.60 1.10
N TYR A 185 5.33 27.84 2.20
CA TYR A 185 4.09 27.35 2.78
C TYR A 185 3.20 28.50 3.28
N VAL A 186 3.74 29.48 3.99
CA VAL A 186 2.93 30.63 4.45
C VAL A 186 2.22 31.33 3.29
N ALA A 187 2.94 31.55 2.18
CA ALA A 187 2.37 32.13 0.97
C ALA A 187 1.37 31.18 0.28
N GLY A 188 1.75 29.92 0.07
CA GLY A 188 0.94 28.91 -0.60
C GLY A 188 -0.39 28.63 0.07
N PHE A 189 -0.38 28.41 1.39
CA PHE A 189 -1.61 28.19 2.15
C PHE A 189 -2.54 29.40 2.09
N LYS A 190 -2.03 30.63 2.22
CA LYS A 190 -2.88 31.84 2.09
C LYS A 190 -3.50 31.95 0.71
N ALA A 191 -2.70 31.70 -0.32
CA ALA A 191 -3.13 31.80 -1.70
C ALA A 191 -4.20 30.74 -2.06
N LEU A 192 -4.07 29.51 -1.53
CA LEU A 192 -4.94 28.38 -1.87
C LEU A 192 -6.15 28.18 -0.94
N PHE A 193 -6.07 28.67 0.31
CA PHE A 193 -7.12 28.49 1.33
C PHE A 193 -7.66 29.81 1.90
N GLY A 194 -7.08 30.95 1.52
CA GLY A 194 -7.47 32.28 1.99
C GLY A 194 -6.62 32.78 3.17
N ASP A 195 -6.64 34.09 3.39
CA ASP A 195 -5.83 34.76 4.42
C ASP A 195 -6.12 34.26 5.84
N ASP A 196 -7.36 33.85 6.09
CA ASP A 196 -7.82 33.34 7.38
C ASP A 196 -7.31 31.93 7.69
N VAL A 197 -6.60 31.25 6.78
CA VAL A 197 -6.07 29.89 7.02
C VAL A 197 -5.19 29.80 8.28
N TRP A 198 -4.52 30.89 8.65
CA TRP A 198 -3.66 30.99 9.82
C TRP A 198 -4.35 31.57 11.07
N SER A 199 -5.68 31.70 11.07
CA SER A 199 -6.44 32.26 12.20
C SER A 199 -6.30 31.44 13.48
N ASP A 200 -6.19 30.12 13.32
CA ASP A 200 -6.07 29.15 14.41
C ASP A 200 -5.48 27.83 13.89
N SER A 201 -5.00 27.00 14.81
CA SER A 201 -4.33 25.75 14.45
C SER A 201 -5.25 24.69 13.87
N GLU A 202 -6.56 24.71 14.14
CA GLU A 202 -7.50 23.72 13.57
C GLU A 202 -7.73 24.00 12.08
N THR A 203 -7.93 25.27 11.72
CA THR A 203 -8.10 25.71 10.34
C THR A 203 -6.85 25.42 9.50
N ALA A 204 -5.65 25.79 9.99
CA ALA A 204 -4.40 25.54 9.28
C ALA A 204 -4.10 24.03 9.14
N TYR A 205 -4.32 23.26 10.22
CA TYR A 205 -4.13 21.81 10.19
C TYR A 205 -5.10 21.14 9.21
N GLY A 206 -6.37 21.55 9.20
CA GLY A 206 -7.36 21.05 8.23
C GLY A 206 -6.99 21.40 6.78
N ALA A 207 -6.41 22.56 6.52
CA ALA A 207 -5.89 22.89 5.19
C ALA A 207 -4.72 21.98 4.79
N MET A 208 -3.82 21.66 5.72
CA MET A 208 -2.69 20.76 5.47
C MET A 208 -3.20 19.37 5.08
N THR A 209 -4.18 18.84 5.82
CA THR A 209 -4.72 17.52 5.50
C THR A 209 -5.47 17.49 4.17
N GLN A 210 -6.18 18.57 3.82
CA GLN A 210 -6.83 18.71 2.50
C GLN A 210 -5.81 18.78 1.35
N ALA A 211 -4.67 19.44 1.54
CA ALA A 211 -3.61 19.51 0.54
C ALA A 211 -3.00 18.12 0.30
N ILE A 212 -2.60 17.42 1.37
CA ILE A 212 -2.08 16.04 1.28
C ILE A 212 -3.09 15.11 0.61
N ALA A 213 -4.36 15.17 1.00
CA ALA A 213 -5.42 14.38 0.37
C ALA A 213 -5.61 14.73 -1.12
N ALA A 214 -5.42 15.98 -1.53
CA ALA A 214 -5.47 16.38 -2.94
C ALA A 214 -4.33 15.77 -3.75
N PHE A 215 -3.12 15.67 -3.17
CA PHE A 215 -2.00 14.97 -3.79
C PHE A 215 -2.29 13.46 -3.93
N GLU A 216 -2.78 12.81 -2.87
CA GLU A 216 -3.13 11.39 -2.90
C GLU A 216 -4.31 11.04 -3.84
N GLN A 217 -5.04 12.04 -4.32
CA GLN A 217 -6.05 11.91 -5.38
C GLN A 217 -5.45 11.93 -6.80
N GLY A 218 -4.16 12.23 -6.94
CA GLY A 218 -3.43 12.29 -8.20
C GLY A 218 -3.43 10.97 -8.99
N ASP A 219 -3.10 11.07 -10.29
CA ASP A 219 -3.09 9.92 -11.20
C ASP A 219 -1.88 9.01 -10.96
N GLU A 220 -0.79 9.54 -10.39
CA GLU A 220 0.40 8.79 -9.97
C GLU A 220 0.08 7.73 -8.90
N PHE A 221 -0.96 7.96 -8.09
CA PHE A 221 -1.44 6.99 -7.10
C PHE A 221 -2.30 5.88 -7.72
N ALA A 222 -2.78 6.05 -8.95
CA ALA A 222 -3.67 5.09 -9.60
C ALA A 222 -3.61 5.16 -11.14
N PRO A 223 -2.51 4.75 -11.78
CA PRO A 223 -2.34 4.93 -13.22
C PRO A 223 -3.17 3.96 -14.08
N PHE A 224 -3.65 2.83 -13.53
CA PHE A 224 -4.34 1.78 -14.28
C PHE A 224 -3.57 1.31 -15.53
N ASP A 225 -2.26 1.08 -15.37
CA ASP A 225 -1.34 0.72 -16.44
C ASP A 225 -0.77 -0.71 -16.33
N SER A 226 -1.26 -1.53 -15.40
CA SER A 226 -0.79 -2.90 -15.16
C SER A 226 -0.98 -3.82 -16.36
N LYS A 227 -0.36 -5.01 -16.34
CA LYS A 227 -0.61 -6.04 -17.39
C LYS A 227 -2.08 -6.41 -17.52
N TYR A 228 -2.82 -6.41 -16.41
CA TYR A 228 -4.26 -6.62 -16.43
C TYR A 228 -5.00 -5.51 -17.18
N ASP A 229 -4.67 -4.24 -16.91
CA ASP A 229 -5.30 -3.10 -17.58
C ASP A 229 -4.95 -3.09 -19.09
N ARG A 230 -3.70 -3.38 -19.44
CA ARG A 230 -3.25 -3.57 -20.83
C ARG A 230 -3.96 -4.75 -21.51
N PHE A 231 -4.25 -5.83 -20.78
CA PHE A 231 -5.05 -6.95 -21.31
C PHE A 231 -6.48 -6.52 -21.62
N LEU A 232 -7.13 -5.73 -20.75
CA LEU A 232 -8.48 -5.21 -21.00
C LEU A 232 -8.55 -4.35 -22.27
N ARG A 233 -7.49 -3.58 -22.55
CA ARG A 233 -7.34 -2.77 -23.78
C ARG A 233 -6.89 -3.57 -25.01
N GLY A 234 -6.62 -4.86 -24.87
CA GLY A 234 -6.12 -5.71 -25.96
C GLY A 234 -4.64 -5.50 -26.32
N GLU A 235 -3.89 -4.77 -25.48
CA GLU A 235 -2.46 -4.45 -25.63
C GLU A 235 -1.55 -5.56 -25.08
N TYR A 236 -2.10 -6.44 -24.23
CA TYR A 236 -1.38 -7.57 -23.66
C TYR A 236 -2.16 -8.87 -23.82
N LYS A 237 -1.45 -9.95 -24.16
CA LYS A 237 -2.01 -11.31 -24.15
C LYS A 237 -1.50 -12.06 -22.94
N MET A 238 -2.40 -12.38 -22.01
CA MET A 238 -2.08 -13.19 -20.85
C MET A 238 -1.49 -14.55 -21.25
N THR A 239 -0.52 -15.02 -20.47
CA THR A 239 -0.05 -16.39 -20.56
C THR A 239 -1.17 -17.37 -20.17
N PRO A 240 -1.11 -18.65 -20.57
CA PRO A 240 -2.11 -19.64 -20.15
C PRO A 240 -2.26 -19.77 -18.63
N GLN A 241 -1.20 -19.50 -17.87
CA GLN A 241 -1.23 -19.57 -16.40
C GLN A 241 -1.88 -18.33 -15.78
N GLU A 242 -1.58 -17.14 -16.29
CA GLU A 242 -2.23 -15.88 -15.88
C GLU A 242 -3.73 -15.93 -16.19
N GLU A 243 -4.10 -16.39 -17.39
CA GLU A 243 -5.50 -16.52 -17.81
C GLU A 243 -6.27 -17.54 -16.97
N LEU A 244 -5.65 -18.69 -16.65
CA LEU A 244 -6.24 -19.64 -15.70
C LEU A 244 -6.45 -19.00 -14.32
N GLY A 245 -5.49 -18.21 -13.83
CA GLY A 245 -5.60 -17.49 -12.57
C GLY A 245 -6.74 -16.49 -12.56
N ARG A 246 -6.88 -15.72 -13.65
CA ARG A 246 -7.97 -14.75 -13.85
C ARG A 246 -9.33 -15.43 -13.82
N VAL A 247 -9.50 -16.51 -14.58
CA VAL A 247 -10.77 -17.27 -14.62
C VAL A 247 -11.11 -17.86 -13.25
N LEU A 248 -10.11 -18.36 -12.51
CA LEU A 248 -10.33 -18.84 -11.14
C LEU A 248 -10.77 -17.70 -10.23
N PHE A 249 -10.05 -16.59 -10.21
CA PHE A 249 -10.30 -15.44 -9.34
C PHE A 249 -11.72 -14.89 -9.46
N PHE A 250 -12.24 -14.79 -10.70
CA PHE A 250 -13.59 -14.29 -10.97
C PHE A 250 -14.68 -15.37 -10.95
N SER A 251 -14.35 -16.62 -10.60
CA SER A 251 -15.32 -17.72 -10.52
C SER A 251 -15.78 -17.94 -9.09
N GLN A 252 -17.10 -17.83 -8.88
CA GLN A 252 -17.77 -18.26 -7.64
C GLN A 252 -18.06 -19.77 -7.62
N GLN A 253 -17.80 -20.49 -8.71
CA GLN A 253 -17.98 -21.94 -8.76
C GLN A 253 -16.79 -22.70 -8.18
N PHE A 254 -15.58 -22.13 -8.33
CA PHE A 254 -14.32 -22.79 -7.96
C PHE A 254 -13.55 -22.07 -6.87
N THR A 255 -13.83 -20.79 -6.64
CA THR A 255 -13.20 -19.94 -5.64
C THR A 255 -14.24 -18.98 -5.04
N ASN A 256 -13.80 -18.13 -4.12
CA ASN A 256 -14.60 -17.08 -3.48
C ASN A 256 -13.88 -15.72 -3.50
N CYS A 257 -12.79 -15.57 -4.26
CA CYS A 257 -11.94 -14.38 -4.21
C CYS A 257 -12.73 -13.10 -4.56
N ASN A 258 -13.54 -13.17 -5.62
CA ASN A 258 -14.36 -12.07 -6.09
C ASN A 258 -15.58 -11.75 -5.22
N THR A 259 -15.84 -12.50 -4.15
CA THR A 259 -16.88 -12.14 -3.18
C THR A 259 -16.48 -10.90 -2.39
N CYS A 260 -15.18 -10.73 -2.11
CA CYS A 260 -14.64 -9.57 -1.38
C CYS A 260 -13.73 -8.71 -2.27
N HIS A 261 -12.98 -9.30 -3.20
CA HIS A 261 -11.99 -8.60 -4.01
C HIS A 261 -12.51 -8.20 -5.40
N MET A 262 -13.71 -7.62 -5.45
CA MET A 262 -14.33 -7.12 -6.68
C MET A 262 -15.31 -6.00 -6.32
N LEU A 263 -15.13 -4.83 -6.93
CA LEU A 263 -16.04 -3.70 -6.77
C LEU A 263 -17.08 -3.64 -7.89
N LYS A 264 -16.63 -3.86 -9.12
CA LYS A 264 -17.45 -3.69 -10.32
C LYS A 264 -18.16 -4.99 -10.66
N THR A 265 -19.28 -4.89 -11.37
CA THR A 265 -20.12 -6.06 -11.68
C THR A 265 -19.56 -6.96 -12.77
N SER A 266 -18.50 -6.55 -13.48
CA SER A 266 -17.92 -7.29 -14.60
C SER A 266 -16.41 -7.55 -14.41
N PRO A 267 -15.93 -8.78 -14.67
CA PRO A 267 -14.50 -9.12 -14.74
C PRO A 267 -13.68 -8.38 -15.78
N THR A 268 -14.32 -7.57 -16.64
CA THR A 268 -13.67 -6.77 -17.67
C THR A 268 -13.89 -5.27 -17.49
N ALA A 269 -14.43 -4.86 -16.34
CA ALA A 269 -14.62 -3.45 -16.07
C ALA A 269 -13.26 -2.76 -15.85
N GLU A 270 -12.98 -1.74 -16.65
CA GLU A 270 -11.83 -0.86 -16.43
C GLU A 270 -11.93 -0.18 -15.06
N GLY A 271 -10.80 0.18 -14.45
CA GLY A 271 -10.80 0.89 -13.17
C GLY A 271 -11.19 0.04 -11.94
N GLU A 272 -11.15 -1.30 -12.03
CA GLU A 272 -11.36 -2.20 -10.89
C GLU A 272 -10.18 -2.12 -9.90
N THR A 273 -10.45 -2.01 -8.60
CA THR A 273 -9.42 -1.92 -7.54
C THR A 273 -9.28 -3.23 -6.76
N PHE A 274 -10.08 -4.25 -7.07
CA PHE A 274 -10.04 -5.58 -6.47
C PHE A 274 -10.30 -5.56 -4.96
N THR A 275 -11.27 -4.73 -4.56
CA THR A 275 -11.80 -4.65 -3.20
C THR A 275 -13.22 -4.09 -3.25
N ASN A 276 -14.10 -4.62 -2.41
CA ASN A 276 -15.43 -4.06 -2.18
C ASN A 276 -15.45 -3.00 -1.05
N TYR A 277 -14.30 -2.74 -0.42
CA TYR A 277 -14.12 -1.86 0.74
C TYR A 277 -14.94 -2.25 1.99
N GLU A 278 -15.47 -3.47 2.02
CA GLU A 278 -16.14 -4.02 3.20
C GLU A 278 -15.10 -4.48 4.24
N PHE A 279 -15.58 -4.87 5.41
CA PHE A 279 -14.74 -5.29 6.53
C PHE A 279 -14.98 -6.76 6.87
N HIS A 280 -13.91 -7.54 6.89
CA HIS A 280 -13.97 -8.99 7.14
C HIS A 280 -12.93 -9.43 8.15
N ASN A 281 -13.30 -10.45 8.93
CA ASN A 281 -12.36 -11.19 9.75
C ASN A 281 -12.07 -12.52 9.04
N ILE A 282 -10.87 -12.67 8.49
CA ILE A 282 -10.43 -13.89 7.82
C ILE A 282 -9.64 -14.84 8.74
N GLY A 283 -9.66 -14.57 10.05
CA GLY A 283 -8.97 -15.37 11.06
C GLY A 283 -7.45 -15.37 10.91
N VAL A 284 -6.86 -14.22 10.53
CA VAL A 284 -5.40 -14.03 10.45
C VAL A 284 -4.79 -14.32 11.82
N PRO A 285 -3.71 -15.12 11.90
CA PRO A 285 -3.08 -15.41 13.18
C PRO A 285 -2.33 -14.19 13.72
N ARG A 286 -2.13 -14.17 15.04
CA ARG A 286 -1.29 -13.16 15.68
C ARG A 286 0.15 -13.24 15.16
N ASN A 287 0.73 -12.11 14.78
CA ASN A 287 2.16 -12.00 14.53
C ASN A 287 2.96 -11.88 15.84
N VAL A 288 3.21 -13.02 16.49
CA VAL A 288 3.86 -13.06 17.82
C VAL A 288 5.28 -12.48 17.79
N ALA A 289 6.03 -12.70 16.72
CA ALA A 289 7.39 -12.17 16.58
C ALA A 289 7.37 -10.63 16.55
N THR A 290 6.50 -10.06 15.72
CA THR A 290 6.37 -8.61 15.59
C THR A 290 5.77 -7.96 16.83
N ARG A 291 4.82 -8.60 17.51
CA ARG A 291 4.26 -8.07 18.77
C ARG A 291 5.29 -8.01 19.90
N LYS A 292 6.26 -8.94 19.91
CA LYS A 292 7.41 -8.83 20.81
C LYS A 292 8.35 -7.69 20.41
N ALA A 293 8.53 -7.45 19.10
CA ALA A 293 9.41 -6.40 18.60
C ALA A 293 8.90 -4.99 18.96
N ASN A 294 7.58 -4.76 18.93
CA ASN A 294 6.99 -3.48 19.36
C ASN A 294 6.72 -3.39 20.87
N ALA A 295 7.29 -4.30 21.67
CA ALA A 295 7.18 -4.36 23.12
C ALA A 295 5.74 -4.39 23.67
N LYS A 296 4.75 -4.81 22.87
CA LYS A 296 3.38 -5.05 23.35
C LYS A 296 3.25 -6.45 23.94
N ASP A 297 2.30 -6.59 24.86
CA ASP A 297 1.93 -7.91 25.36
C ASP A 297 1.44 -8.78 24.19
N VAL A 298 1.95 -10.00 24.08
CA VAL A 298 1.50 -10.98 23.08
C VAL A 298 0.05 -11.41 23.31
N SER A 299 -0.53 -11.14 24.48
CA SER A 299 -1.96 -11.33 24.76
C SER A 299 -2.84 -10.20 24.21
N PHE A 300 -2.24 -9.07 23.83
CA PHE A 300 -2.96 -7.97 23.19
C PHE A 300 -3.72 -8.48 21.98
N THR A 301 -4.90 -7.91 21.81
CA THR A 301 -5.81 -8.23 20.73
C THR A 301 -6.21 -6.93 20.05
N ASP A 302 -5.84 -6.79 18.78
CA ASP A 302 -6.34 -5.74 17.91
C ASP A 302 -7.80 -6.03 17.55
N ASN A 303 -8.72 -5.12 17.92
CA ASN A 303 -10.14 -5.33 17.69
C ASN A 303 -10.58 -4.92 16.28
N GLY A 304 -9.67 -4.45 15.43
CA GLY A 304 -9.96 -4.03 14.07
C GLY A 304 -11.03 -2.93 14.04
N LEU A 305 -12.05 -3.11 13.20
CA LEU A 305 -13.15 -2.17 13.02
C LEU A 305 -13.91 -1.83 14.31
N LEU A 306 -13.89 -2.67 15.35
CA LEU A 306 -14.52 -2.31 16.63
C LEU A 306 -13.79 -1.17 17.37
N ASP A 307 -12.53 -0.89 17.03
CA ASP A 307 -11.82 0.28 17.58
C ASP A 307 -12.17 1.59 16.83
N ASN A 308 -13.01 1.52 15.79
CA ASN A 308 -13.57 2.70 15.13
C ASN A 308 -14.64 3.35 16.03
N PRO A 309 -14.56 4.66 16.35
CA PRO A 309 -15.51 5.32 17.25
C PRO A 309 -16.95 5.36 16.73
N ALA A 310 -17.18 5.13 15.44
CA ALA A 310 -18.50 5.03 14.83
C ALA A 310 -19.16 3.63 14.98
N ILE A 311 -18.47 2.67 15.60
CA ILE A 311 -18.92 1.28 15.74
C ILE A 311 -19.05 0.91 17.23
N ASP A 312 -20.20 0.36 17.59
CA ASP A 312 -20.49 -0.15 18.94
C ASP A 312 -20.84 -1.66 18.95
N ASP A 313 -21.25 -2.22 17.81
CA ASP A 313 -21.63 -3.62 17.69
C ASP A 313 -20.40 -4.56 17.77
N PRO A 314 -20.31 -5.44 18.79
CA PRO A 314 -19.20 -6.38 18.94
C PRO A 314 -19.08 -7.39 17.78
N ALA A 315 -20.10 -7.54 16.93
CA ALA A 315 -20.02 -8.35 15.71
C ALA A 315 -18.98 -7.82 14.69
N TYR A 316 -18.51 -6.57 14.83
CA TYR A 316 -17.44 -6.01 14.00
C TYR A 316 -16.02 -6.30 14.51
N ARG A 317 -15.88 -6.89 15.70
CA ARG A 317 -14.57 -7.18 16.31
C ARG A 317 -13.70 -8.02 15.38
N GLY A 318 -12.42 -7.67 15.25
CA GLY A 318 -11.42 -8.38 14.45
C GLY A 318 -11.63 -8.29 12.93
N LYS A 319 -12.58 -7.47 12.47
CA LYS A 319 -12.77 -7.22 11.04
C LYS A 319 -11.84 -6.11 10.58
N TYR A 320 -11.26 -6.28 9.41
CA TYR A 320 -10.38 -5.30 8.77
C TYR A 320 -10.87 -5.03 7.35
N LYS A 321 -10.63 -3.81 6.87
CA LYS A 321 -10.99 -3.40 5.51
C LYS A 321 -10.33 -4.33 4.50
N THR A 322 -11.09 -4.83 3.54
CA THR A 322 -10.55 -5.60 2.42
C THR A 322 -9.60 -4.69 1.62
N PRO A 323 -8.30 -5.00 1.54
CA PRO A 323 -7.35 -4.16 0.83
C PRO A 323 -7.50 -4.33 -0.68
N SER A 324 -7.20 -3.27 -1.44
CA SER A 324 -6.96 -3.37 -2.89
C SER A 324 -5.89 -4.42 -3.18
N LEU A 325 -6.09 -5.24 -4.21
CA LEU A 325 -5.07 -6.20 -4.67
C LEU A 325 -4.17 -5.65 -5.78
N ARG A 326 -4.35 -4.38 -6.17
CA ARG A 326 -3.38 -3.73 -7.06
C ARG A 326 -2.03 -3.64 -6.37
N ASN A 327 -0.96 -3.84 -7.14
CA ASN A 327 0.42 -3.91 -6.65
C ASN A 327 0.69 -4.98 -5.57
N VAL A 328 -0.25 -5.86 -5.23
CA VAL A 328 -0.09 -6.83 -4.12
C VAL A 328 1.19 -7.66 -4.21
N ALA A 329 1.64 -8.02 -5.42
CA ALA A 329 2.84 -8.83 -5.60
C ALA A 329 4.17 -8.13 -5.23
N VAL A 330 4.16 -6.82 -4.93
CA VAL A 330 5.35 -6.04 -4.57
C VAL A 330 5.22 -5.32 -3.22
N THR A 331 4.10 -5.50 -2.51
CA THR A 331 3.81 -4.77 -1.25
C THR A 331 3.76 -5.67 -0.02
N GLY A 332 4.45 -6.82 -0.05
CA GLY A 332 4.62 -7.65 1.14
C GLY A 332 5.44 -6.93 2.24
N PRO A 333 5.39 -7.43 3.50
CA PRO A 333 4.62 -8.61 3.95
C PRO A 333 3.12 -8.33 4.05
N TYR A 334 2.32 -9.39 4.17
CA TYR A 334 0.87 -9.35 3.95
C TYR A 334 0.03 -9.40 5.22
N MET A 335 -1.23 -8.99 5.07
CA MET A 335 -2.26 -8.81 6.11
C MET A 335 -2.04 -7.55 6.95
N HIS A 336 -3.07 -7.17 7.74
CA HIS A 336 -3.02 -6.00 8.63
C HIS A 336 -1.85 -6.04 9.63
N ASN A 337 -1.27 -7.22 9.89
CA ASN A 337 -0.18 -7.41 10.85
C ASN A 337 1.12 -7.93 10.21
N GLY A 338 1.22 -7.97 8.88
CA GLY A 338 2.44 -8.37 8.16
C GLY A 338 2.93 -9.79 8.48
N VAL A 339 2.03 -10.72 8.82
CA VAL A 339 2.41 -12.06 9.32
C VAL A 339 2.89 -13.04 8.25
N PHE A 340 2.58 -12.78 6.97
CA PHE A 340 2.99 -13.63 5.86
C PHE A 340 3.98 -12.88 4.98
N ALA A 341 5.13 -13.49 4.69
CA ALA A 341 6.14 -12.89 3.82
C ALA A 341 5.82 -13.09 2.33
N ASP A 342 5.22 -14.23 1.98
CA ASP A 342 5.02 -14.65 0.59
C ASP A 342 3.56 -14.57 0.14
N LEU A 343 3.33 -14.09 -1.09
CA LEU A 343 1.98 -14.00 -1.66
C LEU A 343 1.36 -15.39 -1.85
N GLU A 344 2.18 -16.41 -2.13
CA GLU A 344 1.69 -17.78 -2.23
C GLU A 344 1.20 -18.30 -0.86
N THR A 345 1.83 -17.88 0.24
CA THR A 345 1.39 -18.21 1.61
C THR A 345 0.01 -17.63 1.88
N VAL A 346 -0.27 -16.40 1.44
CA VAL A 346 -1.60 -15.78 1.54
C VAL A 346 -2.66 -16.64 0.83
N VAL A 347 -2.41 -17.06 -0.41
CA VAL A 347 -3.38 -17.90 -1.14
C VAL A 347 -3.55 -19.27 -0.45
N ARG A 348 -2.47 -19.86 0.07
CA ARG A 348 -2.51 -21.12 0.83
C ARG A 348 -3.25 -20.99 2.16
N PHE A 349 -3.20 -19.83 2.80
CA PHE A 349 -3.90 -19.57 4.04
C PHE A 349 -5.41 -19.74 3.89
N TYR A 350 -6.00 -19.27 2.80
CA TYR A 350 -7.42 -19.45 2.51
C TYR A 350 -7.84 -20.93 2.38
N ASN A 351 -6.95 -21.81 1.87
CA ASN A 351 -7.25 -23.24 1.77
C ASN A 351 -7.50 -23.93 3.12
N LYS A 352 -7.07 -23.33 4.25
CA LYS A 352 -7.25 -23.94 5.59
C LYS A 352 -8.74 -24.14 5.94
N TYR A 353 -9.62 -23.33 5.38
CA TYR A 353 -11.07 -23.42 5.57
C TYR A 353 -11.68 -24.56 4.75
N ASN A 354 -11.13 -24.85 3.56
CA ASN A 354 -11.71 -25.78 2.60
C ASN A 354 -11.07 -27.18 2.60
N SER A 355 -10.02 -27.42 3.40
CA SER A 355 -9.37 -28.73 3.47
C SER A 355 -8.64 -28.99 4.78
N LYS A 356 -8.92 -30.14 5.40
CA LYS A 356 -8.23 -30.61 6.62
C LYS A 356 -6.92 -31.36 6.34
N ALA A 357 -6.48 -31.46 5.09
CA ALA A 357 -5.21 -32.09 4.76
C ALA A 357 -4.05 -31.35 5.45
N LYS A 358 -3.06 -32.08 5.99
CA LYS A 358 -1.93 -31.50 6.72
C LYS A 358 -1.27 -30.34 5.98
N ALA A 359 -1.06 -30.48 4.66
CA ALA A 359 -0.46 -29.45 3.82
C ALA A 359 -1.25 -28.11 3.79
N ASN A 360 -2.58 -28.14 3.97
CA ASN A 360 -3.43 -26.95 4.02
C ASN A 360 -3.62 -26.41 5.44
N GLN A 361 -3.22 -27.18 6.46
CA GLN A 361 -3.27 -26.78 7.87
C GLN A 361 -1.91 -26.28 8.39
N THR A 362 -0.88 -26.25 7.53
CA THR A 362 0.49 -25.88 7.87
C THR A 362 0.89 -24.62 7.11
N ASN A 363 1.44 -23.63 7.82
CA ASN A 363 2.07 -22.46 7.22
C ASN A 363 3.38 -22.92 6.54
N PRO A 364 3.53 -22.77 5.21
CA PRO A 364 4.74 -23.17 4.50
C PRO A 364 5.98 -22.38 4.91
N GLU A 365 5.84 -21.15 5.42
CA GLU A 365 6.97 -20.29 5.84
C GLU A 365 7.60 -20.79 7.16
N THR A 366 6.81 -21.43 8.02
CA THR A 366 7.27 -21.86 9.36
C THR A 366 7.32 -23.37 9.53
N GLY A 367 6.64 -24.14 8.66
CA GLY A 367 6.46 -25.58 8.80
C GLY A 367 5.57 -25.99 9.98
N GLN A 368 4.93 -25.03 10.66
CA GLN A 368 4.04 -25.25 11.80
C GLN A 368 2.57 -25.10 11.39
N PRO A 369 1.61 -25.58 12.20
CA PRO A 369 0.21 -25.24 11.99
C PRO A 369 0.01 -23.74 11.85
N TRP A 370 -1.02 -23.32 11.10
CA TRP A 370 -1.46 -21.92 11.15
C TRP A 370 -1.74 -21.55 12.62
N GLY A 371 -1.25 -20.39 13.05
CA GLY A 371 -1.53 -19.92 14.40
C GLY A 371 -3.02 -19.70 14.65
N ASP A 372 -3.38 -19.59 15.92
CA ASP A 372 -4.75 -19.25 16.31
C ASP A 372 -5.11 -17.85 15.78
N ALA A 373 -6.35 -17.72 15.30
CA ALA A 373 -6.91 -16.43 14.92
C ALA A 373 -6.90 -15.49 16.13
N GLU A 374 -6.50 -14.24 15.91
CA GLU A 374 -6.47 -13.23 16.99
C GLU A 374 -7.86 -12.95 17.57
N VAL A 375 -8.89 -12.97 16.71
CA VAL A 375 -10.31 -12.92 17.09
C VAL A 375 -11.05 -14.08 16.41
N PRO A 376 -11.39 -15.17 17.11
CA PRO A 376 -12.04 -16.33 16.51
C PRO A 376 -13.56 -16.15 16.31
N ASP A 377 -14.20 -15.27 17.09
CA ASP A 377 -15.66 -15.25 17.26
C ASP A 377 -16.44 -14.71 16.04
N THR A 378 -15.79 -13.89 15.21
CA THR A 378 -16.43 -13.10 14.15
C THR A 378 -15.91 -13.45 12.75
N ILE A 379 -15.22 -14.59 12.60
CA ILE A 379 -14.64 -15.02 11.32
C ILE A 379 -15.75 -15.16 10.27
N SER A 380 -15.52 -14.66 9.06
CA SER A 380 -16.42 -14.74 7.89
C SER A 380 -16.47 -16.15 7.30
N LEU A 381 -16.82 -17.16 8.11
CA LEU A 381 -16.84 -18.58 7.72
C LEU A 381 -17.79 -18.85 6.54
N LYS A 382 -18.92 -18.13 6.50
CA LYS A 382 -19.92 -18.27 5.42
C LYS A 382 -19.30 -18.05 4.04
N GLU A 383 -18.41 -17.07 3.90
CA GLU A 383 -17.70 -16.77 2.66
C GLU A 383 -16.48 -17.68 2.52
N LEU A 384 -15.69 -17.86 3.58
CA LEU A 384 -14.41 -18.57 3.55
C LEU A 384 -14.50 -20.08 3.29
N GLU A 385 -15.61 -20.71 3.69
CA GLU A 385 -15.87 -22.15 3.49
C GLU A 385 -16.57 -22.45 2.14
N GLN A 386 -16.70 -21.45 1.26
CA GLN A 386 -17.24 -21.64 -0.09
C GLN A 386 -16.18 -22.14 -1.06
N GLY A 387 -16.54 -23.16 -1.83
CA GLY A 387 -15.70 -23.74 -2.87
C GLY A 387 -14.75 -24.84 -2.37
N ASP A 388 -14.01 -25.43 -3.30
CA ASP A 388 -13.04 -26.48 -2.99
C ASP A 388 -11.67 -25.88 -2.66
N ALA A 389 -10.89 -26.59 -1.85
CA ALA A 389 -9.48 -26.23 -1.66
C ALA A 389 -8.70 -26.29 -2.97
N LEU A 390 -7.84 -25.30 -3.19
CA LEU A 390 -7.05 -25.17 -4.40
C LEU A 390 -5.84 -26.11 -4.37
N ASP A 391 -5.63 -26.84 -5.46
CA ASP A 391 -4.37 -27.55 -5.67
C ASP A 391 -3.21 -26.58 -5.98
N SER A 392 -1.98 -27.07 -5.93
CA SER A 392 -0.78 -26.26 -6.19
C SER A 392 -0.74 -25.62 -7.58
N LYS A 393 -1.39 -26.19 -8.60
CA LYS A 393 -1.44 -25.61 -9.94
C LYS A 393 -2.36 -24.39 -9.94
N ARG A 394 -3.55 -24.50 -9.32
CA ARG A 394 -4.51 -23.41 -9.18
C ARG A 394 -3.97 -22.27 -8.32
N ILE A 395 -3.30 -22.58 -7.20
CA ILE A 395 -2.62 -21.58 -6.36
C ILE A 395 -1.61 -20.78 -7.19
N LYS A 396 -0.73 -21.46 -7.93
CA LYS A 396 0.27 -20.81 -8.77
C LYS A 396 -0.36 -20.01 -9.92
N ALA A 397 -1.53 -20.40 -10.40
CA ALA A 397 -2.26 -19.66 -11.42
C ALA A 397 -2.82 -18.35 -10.83
N ILE A 398 -3.46 -18.40 -9.65
CA ILE A 398 -3.92 -17.19 -8.95
C ILE A 398 -2.76 -16.24 -8.66
N VAL A 399 -1.64 -16.75 -8.12
CA VAL A 399 -0.44 -15.92 -7.89
C VAL A 399 0.07 -15.29 -9.19
N ALA A 400 0.06 -16.02 -10.31
CA ALA A 400 0.44 -15.47 -11.61
C ALA A 400 -0.52 -14.36 -12.05
N PHE A 401 -1.82 -14.52 -11.86
CA PHE A 401 -2.81 -13.47 -12.12
C PHE A 401 -2.61 -12.24 -11.23
N LEU A 402 -2.41 -12.41 -9.92
CA LEU A 402 -2.17 -11.29 -9.01
C LEU A 402 -0.93 -10.47 -9.38
N LYS A 403 0.10 -11.12 -9.94
CA LYS A 403 1.28 -10.42 -10.50
C LYS A 403 0.97 -9.58 -11.74
N THR A 404 -0.15 -9.84 -12.43
CA THR A 404 -0.60 -8.97 -13.54
C THR A 404 -1.21 -7.66 -13.06
N LEU A 405 -1.54 -7.55 -11.76
CA LEU A 405 -2.12 -6.35 -11.14
C LEU A 405 -1.07 -5.34 -10.66
N THR A 406 0.21 -5.58 -10.98
CA THR A 406 1.32 -4.69 -10.68
C THR A 406 1.41 -3.60 -11.76
N ASP A 407 1.36 -2.34 -11.34
CA ASP A 407 1.54 -1.18 -12.20
C ASP A 407 2.86 -1.27 -12.97
N ALA A 408 2.89 -0.75 -14.18
CA ALA A 408 3.99 -0.94 -15.13
C ALA A 408 5.35 -0.52 -14.52
N ARG A 409 5.35 0.60 -13.77
CA ARG A 409 6.54 1.13 -13.10
C ARG A 409 7.14 0.21 -12.03
N TYR A 410 6.35 -0.72 -11.48
CA TYR A 410 6.80 -1.66 -10.45
C TYR A 410 7.06 -3.09 -10.97
N GLU A 411 6.81 -3.37 -12.25
CA GLU A 411 7.13 -4.67 -12.85
C GLU A 411 8.59 -5.13 -12.63
N PRO A 412 9.62 -4.25 -12.63
CA PRO A 412 10.99 -4.65 -12.30
C PRO A 412 11.14 -5.23 -10.88
N LEU A 413 10.29 -4.85 -9.92
CA LEU A 413 10.33 -5.36 -8.55
C LEU A 413 9.86 -6.82 -8.48
N LEU A 414 9.02 -7.28 -9.41
CA LEU A 414 8.58 -8.68 -9.48
C LEU A 414 9.72 -9.67 -9.74
N VAL A 415 10.80 -9.20 -10.37
CA VAL A 415 11.99 -10.02 -10.68
C VAL A 415 12.92 -10.12 -9.46
N ARG A 416 12.95 -9.09 -8.62
CA ARG A 416 13.77 -9.01 -7.39
C ARG A 416 13.17 -9.76 -6.20
N ALA A 417 11.87 -10.06 -6.24
CA ALA A 417 11.14 -10.79 -5.20
C ALA A 417 11.35 -12.33 -5.24
N LYS A 418 12.40 -12.82 -5.89
CA LYS A 418 12.83 -14.23 -5.92
C LYS A 418 14.22 -14.34 -5.34
#